data_AF-A0A7W8CMZ6-F1
#
_entry.id   AF-A0A7W8CMZ6-F1
#
_cell.length_a   1.000
_cell.length_b   1.000
_cell.length_c   1.000
_cell.angle_alpha   90.00
_cell.angle_beta   90.00
_cell.angle_gamma   90.00
#
_symmetry.space_group_name_H-M   'P 1'
#
loop_
_entity.id
_entity.type
_entity.pdbx_description
1 polymer ?
#
loop_
_entity_poly.entity_id
_entity_poly.type
_entity_poly.pdbx_seq_one_letter_code
_entity_poly.pdbx_strand_id
1 'polypeptide(L)'
;MTSEFGDDVRYVDLAPITDPERVPVTVVGALGLLDQPHRSAIDTIVRHLSERQLLLVLDNCEHLPDACAALIVAVLDACPGVTMLTTSRVLKKSERNPLCISTRRPGI
;
A
#
# COMPACT_ATOMS: atom_id res chain seq x y z
N MET A 1 -16.31 18.87 7.97
CA MET A 1 -15.69 17.55 8.23
C MET A 1 -15.62 16.82 6.91
N THR A 2 -14.68 17.21 6.06
CA THR A 2 -14.48 16.61 4.74
C THR A 2 -13.49 15.48 4.92
N SER A 3 -13.88 14.25 4.55
CA SER A 3 -13.02 13.07 4.59
C SER A 3 -11.65 13.41 4.00
N GLU A 4 -10.59 13.36 4.80
CA GLU A 4 -9.22 13.79 4.43
C GLU A 4 -8.64 13.01 3.23
N PHE A 5 -9.29 11.91 2.82
CA PHE A 5 -8.93 11.07 1.68
C PHE A 5 -10.03 10.97 0.61
N GLY A 6 -11.08 11.81 0.67
CA GLY A 6 -12.15 11.94 -0.32
C GLY A 6 -12.54 10.63 -1.04
N ASP A 7 -13.26 9.73 -0.38
CA ASP A 7 -13.78 8.46 -0.94
C ASP A 7 -12.74 7.47 -1.54
N ASP A 8 -11.49 7.85 -1.72
CA ASP A 8 -10.44 7.02 -2.35
C ASP A 8 -9.72 6.19 -1.26
N VAL A 9 -10.47 5.30 -0.63
CA VAL A 9 -9.94 4.30 0.30
C VAL A 9 -9.93 2.94 -0.39
N ARG A 10 -8.75 2.31 -0.46
CA ARG A 10 -8.53 1.04 -1.16
C ARG A 10 -8.09 0.00 -0.17
N TYR A 11 -8.88 -1.06 -0.01
CA TYR A 11 -8.57 -2.16 0.88
C TYR A 11 -8.04 -3.36 0.10
N VAL A 12 -6.95 -3.95 0.60
CA VAL A 12 -6.27 -5.08 -0.01
C VAL A 12 -6.10 -6.15 1.06
N ASP A 13 -6.81 -7.26 0.88
CA ASP A 13 -6.69 -8.43 1.75
C ASP A 13 -5.55 -9.34 1.25
N LEU A 14 -4.50 -9.49 2.07
CA LEU A 14 -3.39 -10.41 1.78
C LEU A 14 -3.58 -11.78 2.43
N ALA A 15 -4.69 -12.03 3.15
CA ALA A 15 -4.97 -13.33 3.75
C ALA A 15 -4.93 -14.52 2.78
N PRO A 16 -5.48 -14.44 1.55
CA PRO A 16 -5.40 -15.53 0.58
C PRO A 16 -4.08 -15.58 -0.18
N ILE A 17 -3.19 -14.60 -0.01
CA ILE A 17 -1.94 -14.49 -0.77
C ILE A 17 -0.84 -15.26 -0.03
N THR A 18 -0.37 -16.33 -0.67
CA THR A 18 0.74 -17.15 -0.16
C THR A 18 2.06 -16.82 -0.85
N ASP A 19 2.00 -16.18 -2.01
CA ASP A 19 3.14 -15.89 -2.85
C ASP A 19 3.49 -14.39 -2.82
N PRO A 20 4.72 -14.00 -2.45
CA PRO A 20 5.12 -12.60 -2.34
C PRO A 20 5.06 -11.85 -3.67
N GLU A 21 5.27 -12.52 -4.80
CA GLU A 21 5.24 -11.87 -6.12
C GLU A 21 3.81 -11.49 -6.54
N ARG A 22 2.81 -12.12 -5.92
CA ARG A 22 1.38 -11.83 -6.17
C ARG A 22 0.87 -10.63 -5.39
N VAL A 23 1.60 -10.12 -4.40
CA VAL A 23 1.21 -8.94 -3.61
C VAL A 23 0.97 -7.72 -4.50
N PRO A 24 1.93 -7.26 -5.33
CA PRO A 24 1.71 -6.07 -6.14
C PRO A 24 0.62 -6.28 -7.20
N VAL A 25 0.48 -7.49 -7.76
CA VAL A 25 -0.61 -7.80 -8.70
C VAL A 25 -1.99 -7.70 -8.04
N THR A 26 -2.10 -8.16 -6.78
CA THR A 26 -3.35 -8.06 -6.01
C THR A 26 -3.71 -6.60 -5.73
N VAL A 27 -2.71 -5.77 -5.44
CA VAL A 27 -2.90 -4.32 -5.24
C VAL A 27 -3.34 -3.63 -6.53
N VAL A 28 -2.73 -3.96 -7.67
CA VAL A 28 -3.16 -3.49 -9.01
C VAL A 28 -4.65 -3.79 -9.21
N GLY A 29 -5.07 -5.03 -8.94
CA GLY A 29 -6.48 -5.42 -9.04
C GLY A 29 -7.40 -4.65 -8.08
N ALA A 30 -6.98 -4.42 -6.83
CA ALA A 30 -7.74 -3.67 -5.84
C ALA A 30 -7.88 -2.17 -6.19
N LEU A 31 -6.90 -1.61 -6.91
CA LEU A 31 -6.95 -0.27 -7.49
C LEU A 31 -7.83 -0.19 -8.74
N GLY A 32 -8.38 -1.32 -9.21
CA GLY A 32 -9.14 -1.40 -10.46
C GLY A 32 -8.28 -1.28 -11.71
N LEU A 33 -6.97 -1.51 -11.58
CA LEU A 33 -6.01 -1.48 -12.67
C LEU A 33 -5.89 -2.86 -13.30
N LEU A 34 -5.55 -2.87 -14.58
CA LEU A 34 -5.22 -4.10 -15.30
C LEU A 34 -3.74 -4.40 -15.14
N ASP A 35 -3.44 -5.66 -14.82
CA ASP A 35 -2.06 -6.16 -14.86
C ASP A 35 -1.51 -6.05 -16.29
N GLN A 36 -0.30 -5.49 -16.39
CA GLN A 36 0.35 -5.28 -17.68
C GLN A 36 1.56 -6.22 -17.79
N PRO A 37 1.56 -7.20 -18.71
CA PRO A 37 2.60 -8.23 -18.77
C PRO A 37 3.99 -7.70 -19.13
N HIS A 38 4.09 -6.46 -19.62
CA HIS A 38 5.36 -5.80 -19.98
C HIS A 38 5.86 -4.79 -18.94
N ARG A 39 5.17 -4.64 -17.80
CA ARG A 39 5.49 -3.61 -16.81
C ARG A 39 5.33 -4.18 -15.41
N SER A 40 6.26 -3.87 -14.51
CA SER A 40 6.14 -4.29 -13.12
C SER A 40 4.86 -3.73 -12.50
N ALA A 41 4.11 -4.57 -11.77
CA ALA A 41 2.90 -4.16 -11.07
C ALA A 41 3.15 -2.97 -10.12
N ILE A 42 4.33 -2.92 -9.49
CA ILE A 42 4.76 -1.79 -8.64
C ILE A 42 4.83 -0.47 -9.42
N ASP A 43 5.38 -0.46 -10.63
CA ASP A 43 5.47 0.76 -11.46
C ASP A 43 4.08 1.25 -11.86
N THR A 44 3.17 0.33 -12.17
CA THR A 44 1.77 0.64 -12.48
C THR A 44 1.05 1.25 -11.28
N ILE A 45 1.25 0.69 -10.09
CA ILE A 45 0.73 1.22 -8.82
C ILE A 45 1.26 2.63 -8.60
N VAL A 46 2.59 2.78 -8.54
CA VAL A 46 3.26 4.07 -8.30
C VAL A 46 2.76 5.14 -9.26
N ARG A 47 2.74 4.87 -10.57
CA ARG A 47 2.26 5.84 -11.55
C ARG A 47 0.81 6.23 -11.33
N HIS A 48 -0.06 5.27 -11.00
CA HIS A 48 -1.47 5.55 -10.75
C HIS A 48 -1.66 6.38 -9.47
N LEU A 49 -0.82 6.13 -8.47
CA LEU A 49 -0.87 6.75 -7.16
C LEU A 49 -0.14 8.10 -7.08
N SER A 50 0.86 8.36 -7.93
CA SER A 50 1.67 9.59 -7.87
C SER A 50 0.85 10.87 -8.09
N GLU A 51 -0.26 10.80 -8.83
CA GLU A 51 -1.13 11.95 -9.10
C GLU A 51 -2.37 11.99 -8.20
N ARG A 52 -2.48 11.07 -7.21
CA ARG A 52 -3.67 10.89 -6.36
C ARG A 52 -3.33 11.02 -4.88
N GLN A 53 -4.34 11.42 -4.11
CA GLN A 53 -4.30 11.36 -2.65
C GLN A 53 -5.30 10.29 -2.19
N LEU A 54 -4.79 9.15 -1.74
CA LEU A 54 -5.62 8.01 -1.39
C LEU A 54 -5.05 7.23 -0.21
N LEU A 55 -5.91 6.49 0.47
CA LEU A 55 -5.55 5.64 1.60
C LEU A 55 -5.55 4.18 1.15
N LEU A 56 -4.36 3.56 1.11
CA LEU A 56 -4.21 2.14 0.79
C LEU A 56 -4.07 1.32 2.07
N VAL A 57 -5.03 0.45 2.34
CA VAL A 57 -5.06 -0.43 3.51
C VAL A 57 -4.63 -1.85 3.10
N LEU A 58 -3.49 -2.31 3.61
CA LEU A 58 -2.97 -3.66 3.44
C LEU A 58 -3.29 -4.47 4.69
N ASP A 59 -4.18 -5.46 4.58
CA ASP A 59 -4.51 -6.37 5.68
C ASP A 59 -3.64 -7.63 5.62
N ASN A 60 -3.39 -8.24 6.78
CA ASN A 60 -2.70 -9.52 6.88
C ASN A 60 -1.24 -9.51 6.36
N CYS A 61 -0.53 -8.39 6.54
CA CYS A 61 0.88 -8.24 6.13
C CYS A 61 1.86 -9.23 6.81
N GLU A 62 1.44 -9.91 7.89
CA GLU A 62 2.29 -10.85 8.62
C GLU A 62 2.70 -12.08 7.80
N HIS A 63 1.93 -12.44 6.78
CA HIS A 63 2.24 -13.56 5.90
C HIS A 63 3.39 -13.22 4.94
N LEU A 64 3.58 -11.94 4.59
CA LEU A 64 4.48 -11.48 3.53
C LEU A 64 5.19 -10.17 3.91
N PRO A 65 5.94 -10.14 5.02
CA PRO A 65 6.49 -8.89 5.56
C PRO A 65 7.47 -8.20 4.62
N ASP A 66 8.30 -8.97 3.91
CA ASP A 66 9.32 -8.44 3.00
C ASP A 66 8.69 -7.81 1.74
N ALA A 67 7.76 -8.52 1.10
CA ALA A 67 7.02 -8.01 -0.06
C ALA A 67 6.17 -6.78 0.29
N CYS A 68 5.54 -6.77 1.48
CA CYS A 68 4.81 -5.61 1.98
C CYS A 68 5.75 -4.42 2.20
N ALA A 69 6.90 -4.64 2.85
CA ALA A 69 7.89 -3.58 3.08
C ALA A 69 8.42 -2.99 1.76
N ALA A 70 8.76 -3.83 0.79
CA ALA A 70 9.20 -3.39 -0.53
C ALA A 70 8.15 -2.53 -1.24
N LEU A 71 6.88 -2.96 -1.22
CA LEU A 71 5.78 -2.19 -1.79
C LEU A 71 5.57 -0.85 -1.07
N ILE A 72 5.57 -0.85 0.26
CA ILE A 72 5.38 0.35 1.08
C ILE A 72 6.47 1.37 0.79
N VAL A 73 7.73 0.94 0.77
CA VAL A 73 8.86 1.81 0.47
C VAL A 73 8.74 2.38 -0.95
N ALA A 74 8.46 1.55 -1.95
CA ALA A 74 8.34 2.00 -3.33
C ALA A 74 7.21 3.04 -3.53
N VAL A 75 6.05 2.82 -2.90
CA VAL A 75 4.92 3.76 -2.99
C VAL A 75 5.17 5.04 -2.21
N LEU A 76 5.69 4.94 -0.98
CA LEU A 76 5.94 6.14 -0.16
C LEU A 76 7.08 7.00 -0.72
N ASP A 77 8.06 6.39 -1.39
CA ASP A 77 9.16 7.11 -2.04
C ASP A 77 8.68 7.87 -3.28
N ALA A 78 7.81 7.26 -4.08
CA ALA A 78 7.36 7.84 -5.35
C ALA A 78 6.03 8.63 -5.29
N CYS A 79 5.24 8.45 -4.23
CA CYS A 79 3.90 9.02 -4.11
C CYS A 79 3.71 9.70 -2.73
N PRO A 80 4.13 10.98 -2.57
CA PRO A 80 4.04 11.67 -1.28
C PRO A 80 2.59 11.99 -0.85
N GLY A 81 1.63 11.91 -1.77
CA GLY A 81 0.20 12.12 -1.51
C GLY A 81 -0.53 10.89 -0.96
N VAL A 82 0.12 9.72 -0.93
CA VAL A 82 -0.52 8.46 -0.54
C VAL A 82 -0.28 8.17 0.92
N THR A 83 -1.34 7.78 1.62
CA THR A 83 -1.23 7.22 2.97
C THR A 83 -1.38 5.70 2.89
N MET A 84 -0.50 4.97 3.56
CA MET A 84 -0.56 3.51 3.64
C MET A 84 -0.87 3.07 5.06
N LEU A 85 -1.89 2.25 5.22
CA LEU A 85 -2.23 1.63 6.49
C LEU A 85 -1.97 0.13 6.38
N THR A 86 -1.11 -0.42 7.22
CA THR A 86 -0.95 -1.87 7.30
C THR A 86 -1.58 -2.40 8.57
N THR A 87 -2.32 -3.48 8.45
CA THR A 87 -2.81 -4.26 9.58
C THR A 87 -1.95 -5.51 9.69
N SER A 88 -1.44 -5.74 10.89
CA SER A 88 -0.67 -6.93 11.23
C SER A 88 -1.02 -7.26 12.67
N ARG A 89 -1.24 -8.54 13.00
CA ARG A 89 -1.66 -8.93 14.36
C ARG A 89 -0.52 -8.81 15.39
N VAL A 90 0.64 -8.30 14.99
CA VAL A 90 1.78 -8.05 15.87
C VAL A 90 1.91 -6.57 16.21
N LEU A 91 1.78 -6.23 17.49
CA LEU A 91 2.02 -4.88 18.01
C LEU A 91 3.53 -4.60 18.03
N LYS A 92 4.08 -3.99 16.97
CA LYS A 92 5.48 -3.54 16.94
C LYS A 92 5.60 -2.02 17.08
N LYS A 93 5.82 -1.56 18.31
CA LYS A 93 6.10 -0.15 18.62
C LYS A 93 7.48 0.25 18.07
N SER A 94 7.57 1.20 17.13
CA SER A 94 8.86 1.85 16.86
C SER A 94 8.80 3.20 16.14
N GLU A 95 9.61 4.10 16.68
CA GLU A 95 9.92 5.48 16.30
C GLU A 95 10.89 5.44 15.10
N ARG A 96 10.51 6.01 13.95
CA ARG A 96 11.31 6.16 12.71
C ARG A 96 11.47 4.98 11.73
N ASN A 97 10.54 4.03 11.61
CA ASN A 97 10.40 3.24 10.36
C ASN A 97 9.06 2.45 10.32
N PRO A 98 8.22 2.55 9.28
CA PRO A 98 6.78 2.29 9.42
C PRO A 98 6.41 0.85 9.06
N LEU A 99 6.28 -0.01 10.08
CA LEU A 99 5.54 -1.27 9.96
C LEU A 99 4.42 -1.41 11.01
N CYS A 100 4.11 -0.34 11.73
CA CYS A 100 2.95 -0.28 12.61
C CYS A 100 2.20 1.02 12.40
N ILE A 101 0.96 0.92 11.91
CA ILE A 101 -0.08 1.96 11.93
C ILE A 101 0.47 3.35 11.57
N SER A 102 1.23 3.45 10.48
CA SER A 102 1.75 4.75 10.05
C SER A 102 0.74 5.39 9.11
N THR A 103 -0.22 6.13 9.66
CA THR A 103 -0.83 7.20 8.89
C THR A 103 0.23 8.27 8.65
N ARG A 104 1.10 8.08 7.65
CA ARG A 104 1.86 9.18 7.08
C ARG A 104 0.85 10.13 6.48
N ARG A 105 0.65 11.28 7.14
CA ARG A 105 -0.07 12.41 6.54
C ARG A 105 0.72 12.92 5.32
N PRO A 106 0.06 13.23 4.20
CA PRO A 106 0.68 14.05 3.17
C PRO A 106 1.07 15.39 3.83
N GLY A 107 2.28 15.87 3.51
CA GLY A 107 3.00 16.91 4.27
C GLY A 107 2.20 18.18 4.59
N ILE A 108 2.43 18.69 5.80
CA ILE A 108 2.44 20.12 6.10
C ILE A 108 3.84 20.65 5.75
#